data_AF-A0A5J5GS62-F1
#
_entry.id   AF-A0A5J5GS62-F1
#
_cell.length_a   1.000
_cell.length_b   1.000
_cell.length_c   1.000
_cell.angle_alpha   90.00
_cell.angle_beta   90.00
_cell.angle_gamma   90.00
#
_symmetry.space_group_name_H-M   'P 1'
#
loop_
_entity.id
_entity.type
_entity.pdbx_description
1 polymer ?
#
loop_
_entity_poly.entity_id
_entity_poly.type
_entity_poly.pdbx_seq_one_letter_code
_entity_poly.pdbx_strand_id
1 'polypeptide(L)'
;MSAPDLYRAAERLMAMDDRAWARHANPWSVWTRAATPLPLLALAIWSRVWIGSWAWAAVVLVCLWILVNPRLFPAPDRLDSWAARGVMGERVLLRHRARIAPHHLRVARLLSGVSAVGVLPYAWGLWQLDPWATITGIVLVAGSKLWFVDRMAWVWEDFTRSGGTTEDLSAPE
;
A
#
# COMPACT_ATOMS: atom_id res chain seq x y z
N MET A 1 17.55 13.70 4.72
CA MET A 1 16.19 13.67 4.14
C MET A 1 15.28 12.96 5.13
N SER A 2 14.28 13.64 5.66
CA SER A 2 13.41 13.08 6.67
C SER A 2 12.35 12.17 6.02
N ALA A 3 11.86 11.14 6.72
CA ALA A 3 10.74 10.32 6.22
C ALA A 3 9.54 11.13 5.65
N PRO A 4 9.14 12.28 6.24
CA PRO A 4 8.11 13.13 5.63
C PRO A 4 8.47 13.73 4.26
N ASP A 5 9.74 13.97 3.96
CA ASP A 5 10.17 14.50 2.65
C ASP A 5 10.03 13.46 1.55
N LEU A 6 10.32 12.18 1.87
CA LEU A 6 10.12 11.05 0.98
C LEU A 6 8.65 10.81 0.65
N TYR A 7 7.76 10.97 1.65
CA TYR A 7 6.32 10.83 1.43
C TYR A 7 5.76 11.97 0.56
N ARG A 8 6.15 13.23 0.80
CA ARG A 8 5.75 14.35 -0.08
C ARG A 8 6.29 14.21 -1.50
N ALA A 9 7.52 13.72 -1.66
CA ALA A 9 8.09 13.46 -2.98
C ALA A 9 7.33 12.35 -3.70
N ALA A 10 6.97 11.26 -3.01
CA ALA A 10 6.14 10.19 -3.55
C ALA A 10 4.72 10.69 -3.91
N GLU A 11 4.11 11.53 -3.08
CA GLU A 11 2.79 12.12 -3.31
C GLU A 11 2.76 13.03 -4.55
N ARG A 12 3.82 13.84 -4.75
CA ARG A 12 4.01 14.64 -5.97
C ARG A 12 4.29 13.79 -7.20
N LEU A 13 5.13 12.76 -7.08
CA LEU A 13 5.43 11.80 -8.16
C LEU A 13 4.18 11.02 -8.59
N MET A 14 3.25 10.76 -7.68
CA MET A 14 2.01 10.04 -7.98
C MET A 14 0.85 10.94 -8.44
N ALA A 15 1.04 12.27 -8.52
CA ALA A 15 0.00 13.23 -8.90
C ALA A 15 -1.34 12.95 -8.19
N MET A 16 -1.28 12.79 -6.85
CA MET A 16 -2.47 12.50 -6.06
C MET A 16 -3.28 13.77 -5.81
N ASP A 17 -4.06 14.18 -6.80
CA ASP A 17 -5.14 15.15 -6.59
C ASP A 17 -6.18 14.57 -5.61
N ASP A 18 -6.98 15.40 -4.94
CA ASP A 18 -8.00 14.95 -3.98
C ASP A 18 -8.96 13.88 -4.55
N ARG A 19 -9.20 13.92 -5.87
CA ARG A 19 -9.96 12.88 -6.61
C ARG A 19 -9.27 11.51 -6.61
N ALA A 20 -7.95 11.47 -6.70
CA ALA A 20 -7.18 10.22 -6.62
C ALA A 20 -7.21 9.66 -5.20
N TRP A 21 -7.12 10.51 -4.17
CA TRP A 21 -7.30 10.13 -2.77
C TRP A 21 -8.69 9.55 -2.49
N ALA A 22 -9.75 10.17 -3.03
CA ALA A 22 -11.12 9.67 -2.87
C ALA A 22 -11.28 8.25 -3.47
N ARG A 23 -10.70 7.99 -4.64
CA ARG A 23 -10.69 6.64 -5.25
C ARG A 23 -9.80 5.65 -4.49
N HIS A 24 -8.74 6.14 -3.84
CA HIS A 24 -7.83 5.32 -3.05
C HIS A 24 -8.52 4.65 -1.85
N ALA A 25 -9.54 5.31 -1.29
CA ALA A 25 -10.35 4.77 -0.20
C ALA A 25 -11.30 3.63 -0.62
N ASN A 26 -11.43 3.34 -1.92
CA ASN A 26 -12.30 2.28 -2.39
C ASN A 26 -11.80 0.88 -1.91
N PRO A 27 -12.63 0.09 -1.21
CA PRO A 27 -12.22 -1.22 -0.69
C PRO A 27 -11.72 -2.18 -1.77
N TRP A 28 -12.35 -2.19 -2.94
CA TRP A 28 -11.94 -3.05 -4.04
C TRP A 28 -10.55 -2.68 -4.57
N SER A 29 -10.27 -1.38 -4.69
CA SER A 29 -8.93 -0.90 -5.05
C SER A 29 -7.89 -1.37 -4.04
N VAL A 30 -8.16 -1.21 -2.74
CA VAL A 30 -7.23 -1.64 -1.67
C VAL A 30 -6.98 -3.15 -1.71
N TRP A 31 -8.03 -3.96 -1.76
CA TRP A 31 -7.89 -5.42 -1.76
C TRP A 31 -7.19 -5.95 -3.01
N THR A 32 -7.56 -5.44 -4.18
CA THR A 32 -6.94 -5.88 -5.43
C THR A 32 -5.47 -5.47 -5.50
N ARG A 33 -5.10 -4.28 -5.03
CA ARG A 33 -3.69 -3.84 -4.91
C ARG A 33 -2.89 -4.64 -3.89
N ALA A 34 -3.50 -5.09 -2.81
CA ALA A 34 -2.82 -5.89 -1.81
C ALA A 34 -2.60 -7.34 -2.28
N ALA A 35 -3.62 -7.93 -2.93
CA ALA A 35 -3.63 -9.36 -3.22
C ALA A 35 -2.99 -9.73 -4.56
N THR A 36 -3.12 -8.89 -5.59
CA THR A 36 -2.82 -9.33 -6.97
C THR A 36 -1.38 -9.06 -7.45
N PRO A 37 -0.68 -7.97 -7.11
CA PRO A 37 0.59 -7.64 -7.77
C PRO A 37 1.70 -8.67 -7.54
N LEU A 38 1.94 -9.09 -6.31
CA LEU A 38 3.06 -9.99 -6.01
C LEU A 38 2.84 -11.42 -6.53
N PRO A 39 1.66 -12.05 -6.39
CA PRO A 39 1.42 -13.36 -7.00
C PRO A 39 1.47 -13.31 -8.54
N LEU A 40 0.90 -12.28 -9.16
CA LEU A 40 0.92 -12.15 -10.62
C LEU A 40 2.34 -11.90 -11.14
N LEU A 41 3.13 -11.06 -10.46
CA LEU A 41 4.52 -10.82 -10.83
C LEU A 41 5.36 -12.08 -10.66
N ALA A 42 5.10 -12.89 -9.62
CA ALA A 42 5.77 -14.16 -9.44
C ALA A 42 5.47 -15.13 -10.58
N LEU A 43 4.19 -15.28 -10.93
CA LEU A 43 3.78 -16.12 -12.04
C LEU A 43 4.37 -15.64 -13.37
N ALA A 44 4.35 -14.32 -13.62
CA ALA A 44 4.92 -13.72 -14.83
C ALA A 44 6.42 -13.99 -14.93
N ILE A 45 7.19 -13.81 -13.86
CA ILE A 45 8.64 -14.05 -13.88
C ILE A 45 8.94 -15.55 -14.01
N TRP A 46 8.25 -16.41 -13.26
CA TRP A 46 8.44 -17.85 -13.35
C TRP A 46 8.08 -18.39 -14.74
N SER A 47 7.12 -17.76 -15.43
CA SER A 47 6.76 -18.14 -16.79
C SER A 47 7.94 -18.11 -17.79
N ARG A 48 9.06 -17.46 -17.45
CA ARG A 48 10.29 -17.51 -18.26
C ARG A 48 10.77 -18.93 -18.56
N VAL A 49 10.46 -19.93 -17.73
CA VAL A 49 10.84 -21.33 -18.00
C VAL A 49 9.85 -22.06 -18.92
N TRP A 50 8.63 -21.56 -19.06
CA TRP A 50 7.59 -22.15 -19.92
C TRP A 50 7.51 -21.45 -21.29
N ILE A 51 7.60 -20.11 -21.30
CA ILE A 51 7.35 -19.27 -22.48
C ILE A 51 8.57 -18.43 -22.90
N GLY A 52 9.73 -18.61 -22.25
CA GLY A 52 10.97 -17.93 -22.61
C GLY A 52 10.86 -16.40 -22.48
N SER A 53 11.30 -15.68 -23.52
CA SER A 53 11.31 -14.21 -23.54
C SER A 53 9.92 -13.57 -23.48
N TRP A 54 8.85 -14.29 -23.85
CA TRP A 54 7.47 -13.80 -23.72
C TRP A 54 7.07 -13.52 -22.28
N ALA A 55 7.77 -14.06 -21.29
CA ALA A 55 7.59 -13.72 -19.88
C ALA A 55 7.72 -12.22 -19.61
N TRP A 56 8.55 -11.49 -20.37
CA TRP A 56 8.65 -10.04 -20.25
C TRP A 56 7.37 -9.31 -20.64
N ALA A 57 6.61 -9.83 -21.62
CA ALA A 57 5.30 -9.28 -21.95
C ALA A 57 4.30 -9.48 -20.80
N ALA A 58 4.34 -10.64 -20.13
CA ALA A 58 3.54 -10.89 -18.93
C ALA A 58 3.93 -9.94 -17.78
N VAL A 59 5.22 -9.70 -17.56
CA VAL A 59 5.70 -8.73 -16.56
C VAL A 59 5.18 -7.32 -16.88
N VAL A 60 5.27 -6.88 -18.13
CA VAL A 60 4.74 -5.58 -18.58
C VAL A 60 3.23 -5.49 -18.31
N LEU A 61 2.47 -6.54 -18.59
CA LEU A 61 1.03 -6.56 -18.31
C LEU A 61 0.72 -6.41 -16.82
N VAL A 62 1.48 -7.06 -15.95
CA VAL A 62 1.35 -6.91 -14.49
C VAL A 62 1.71 -5.49 -14.05
N CYS A 63 2.77 -4.88 -14.60
CA CYS A 63 3.12 -3.49 -14.32
C CYS A 63 2.00 -2.53 -14.76
N LEU A 64 1.41 -2.74 -15.94
CA LEU A 64 0.27 -1.95 -16.41
C LEU A 64 -0.95 -2.10 -15.47
N TRP A 65 -1.23 -3.32 -15.00
CA TRP A 65 -2.28 -3.56 -14.02
C TRP A 65 -2.06 -2.76 -12.73
N ILE A 66 -0.84 -2.75 -12.19
CA ILE A 66 -0.49 -1.98 -10.98
C ILE A 66 -0.75 -0.48 -11.18
N LEU A 67 -0.45 0.05 -12.37
CA LEU A 67 -0.65 1.47 -12.70
C LEU A 67 -2.13 1.82 -12.92
N VAL A 68 -2.90 0.92 -13.52
CA VAL A 68 -4.29 1.15 -13.91
C VAL A 68 -5.24 0.92 -12.73
N ASN A 69 -4.97 -0.08 -11.88
CA ASN A 69 -5.86 -0.50 -10.80
C ASN A 69 -6.35 0.64 -9.88
N PRO A 70 -5.51 1.56 -9.38
CA PRO A 70 -5.96 2.67 -8.53
C PRO A 70 -6.99 3.60 -9.19
N ARG A 71 -7.06 3.61 -10.53
CA ARG A 71 -7.93 4.47 -11.33
C ARG A 71 -9.21 3.78 -11.80
N LEU A 72 -9.29 2.45 -11.70
CA LEU A 72 -10.42 1.65 -12.20
C LEU A 72 -11.67 1.79 -11.32
N PHE A 73 -11.50 2.00 -10.02
CA PHE A 73 -12.61 1.98 -9.07
C PHE A 73 -13.11 3.40 -8.76
N PRO A 74 -14.43 3.62 -8.66
CA PRO A 74 -15.00 4.90 -8.25
C PRO A 74 -14.66 5.20 -6.78
N ALA A 75 -14.84 6.45 -6.34
CA ALA A 75 -14.76 6.76 -4.92
C ALA A 75 -15.87 6.01 -4.16
N PRO A 76 -15.62 5.54 -2.92
CA PRO A 76 -16.65 4.89 -2.13
C PRO A 76 -17.69 5.91 -1.65
N ASP A 77 -18.97 5.53 -1.62
CA ASP A 77 -20.06 6.39 -1.14
C ASP A 77 -19.98 6.65 0.38
N ARG A 78 -19.27 5.78 1.12
CA ARG A 78 -19.13 5.81 2.58
C ARG A 78 -17.71 5.48 3.01
N LEU A 79 -17.27 6.11 4.10
CA LEU A 79 -15.92 5.94 4.67
C LEU A 79 -15.90 5.03 5.92
N ASP A 80 -16.90 4.18 6.09
CA ASP A 80 -17.04 3.30 7.25
C ASP A 80 -16.29 1.98 7.13
N SER A 81 -15.93 1.57 5.91
CA SER A 81 -15.14 0.35 5.66
C SER A 81 -13.73 0.40 6.27
N TRP A 82 -13.19 -0.77 6.62
CA TRP A 82 -11.81 -0.91 7.10
C TRP A 82 -10.78 -0.26 6.15
N ALA A 83 -10.94 -0.50 4.84
CA ALA A 83 -10.06 0.05 3.83
C ALA A 83 -10.12 1.58 3.80
N ALA A 84 -11.33 2.17 3.83
CA ALA A 84 -11.50 3.61 3.86
C ALA A 84 -10.90 4.23 5.13
N ARG A 85 -11.15 3.65 6.31
CA ARG A 85 -10.53 4.09 7.58
C ARG A 85 -9.00 4.03 7.54
N GLY A 86 -8.44 2.97 6.95
CA GLY A 86 -7.00 2.85 6.74
C GLY A 86 -6.44 4.01 5.91
N VAL A 87 -7.10 4.35 4.80
CA VAL A 87 -6.68 5.49 3.95
C VAL A 87 -6.81 6.83 4.69
N MET A 88 -7.86 7.01 5.50
CA MET A 88 -8.01 8.22 6.32
C MET A 88 -6.91 8.33 7.38
N GLY A 89 -6.52 7.21 7.99
CA GLY A 89 -5.38 7.17 8.91
C GLY A 89 -4.05 7.51 8.24
N GLU A 90 -3.84 7.08 6.98
CA GLU A 90 -2.67 7.49 6.19
C GLU A 90 -2.66 9.02 5.99
N ARG A 91 -3.82 9.65 5.75
CA ARG A 91 -3.90 11.13 5.66
C ARG A 91 -3.60 11.82 6.98
N VAL A 92 -4.06 11.26 8.11
CA VAL A 92 -3.70 11.76 9.46
C VAL A 92 -2.19 11.65 9.68
N LEU A 93 -1.56 10.55 9.25
CA LEU A 93 -0.10 10.37 9.34
C LEU A 93 0.68 11.42 8.56
N LEU A 94 0.15 11.85 7.42
CA LEU A 94 0.79 12.85 6.56
C LEU A 94 0.59 14.28 7.06
N ARG A 95 -0.64 14.63 7.46
CA ARG A 95 -1.02 16.02 7.79
C ARG A 95 -1.00 16.34 9.28
N HIS A 96 -1.33 15.38 10.14
CA HIS A 96 -1.52 15.59 11.59
C HIS A 96 -0.62 14.69 12.43
N ARG A 97 0.61 14.43 11.97
CA ARG A 97 1.54 13.48 12.61
C ARG A 97 1.77 13.74 14.10
N ALA A 98 1.78 15.00 14.52
CA ALA A 98 1.96 15.39 15.92
C ALA A 98 0.81 14.92 16.83
N ARG A 99 -0.39 14.70 16.28
CA ARG A 99 -1.56 14.19 17.00
C ARG A 99 -1.57 12.66 17.11
N ILE A 100 -0.58 11.95 16.53
CA ILE A 100 -0.50 10.49 16.55
C ILE A 100 0.30 10.02 17.75
N ALA A 101 -0.27 9.10 18.52
CA ALA A 101 0.42 8.47 19.64
C ALA A 101 1.75 7.80 19.19
N PRO A 102 2.86 7.94 19.95
CA PRO A 102 4.18 7.45 19.53
C PRO A 102 4.26 5.96 19.21
N HIS A 103 3.39 5.14 19.82
CA HIS A 103 3.37 3.70 19.58
C HIS A 103 2.93 3.35 18.15
N HIS A 104 1.92 4.04 17.60
CA HIS A 104 1.48 3.87 16.21
C HIS A 104 2.62 4.17 15.23
N LEU A 105 3.39 5.24 15.49
CA LEU A 105 4.55 5.61 14.66
C LEU A 105 5.70 4.60 14.74
N ARG A 106 5.87 3.90 15.87
CA ARG A 106 6.87 2.83 16.01
C ARG A 106 6.44 1.59 15.24
N VAL A 107 5.18 1.17 15.38
CA VAL A 107 4.64 0.02 14.65
C VAL A 107 4.67 0.26 13.14
N ALA A 108 4.25 1.45 12.69
CA ALA A 108 4.32 1.84 11.27
C ALA A 108 5.74 1.71 10.69
N ARG A 109 6.76 2.15 11.44
CA ARG A 109 8.18 2.02 11.04
C ARG A 109 8.63 0.57 11.03
N LEU A 110 8.29 -0.21 12.06
CA LEU A 110 8.63 -1.62 12.14
C LEU A 110 8.05 -2.40 10.95
N LEU A 111 6.75 -2.21 10.66
CA LEU A 111 6.08 -2.88 9.55
C LEU A 111 6.67 -2.48 8.20
N SER A 112 7.05 -1.22 8.02
CA SER A 112 7.77 -0.78 6.82
C SER A 112 9.13 -1.48 6.68
N GLY A 113 9.84 -1.67 7.79
CA GLY A 113 11.10 -2.42 7.83
C GLY A 113 10.91 -3.89 7.50
N VAL A 114 9.87 -4.54 8.06
CA VAL A 114 9.51 -5.93 7.74
C VAL A 114 9.17 -6.09 6.26
N SER A 115 8.40 -5.15 5.69
CA SER A 115 8.10 -5.14 4.26
C SER A 115 9.37 -5.05 3.42
N ALA A 116 10.32 -4.18 3.79
CA ALA A 116 11.58 -4.04 3.06
C ALA A 116 12.42 -5.33 3.12
N VAL A 117 12.50 -5.96 4.29
CA VAL A 117 13.19 -7.25 4.47
C VAL A 117 12.52 -8.36 3.66
N GLY A 118 11.19 -8.36 3.57
CA GLY A 118 10.41 -9.33 2.78
C GLY A 118 10.73 -9.36 1.28
N VAL A 119 11.28 -8.27 0.74
CA VAL A 119 11.74 -8.22 -0.67
C VAL A 119 12.88 -9.19 -0.92
N LEU A 120 13.74 -9.46 0.07
CA LEU A 120 14.90 -10.35 -0.06
C LEU A 120 14.51 -11.80 -0.39
N PRO A 121 13.71 -12.50 0.44
CA PRO A 121 13.26 -13.85 0.10
C PRO A 121 12.35 -13.87 -1.13
N TYR A 122 11.56 -12.81 -1.38
CA TYR A 122 10.77 -12.72 -2.61
C TYR A 122 11.66 -12.73 -3.86
N ALA A 123 12.64 -11.82 -3.95
CA ALA A 123 13.56 -11.73 -5.07
C ALA A 123 14.37 -13.03 -5.26
N TRP A 124 14.83 -13.63 -4.15
CA TRP A 124 15.51 -14.92 -4.18
C TRP A 124 14.61 -16.03 -4.72
N GLY A 125 13.37 -16.13 -4.24
CA GLY A 125 12.39 -17.13 -4.71
C GLY A 125 12.04 -16.96 -6.19
N LEU A 126 11.97 -15.73 -6.68
CA LEU A 126 11.81 -15.44 -8.11
C LEU A 126 13.03 -15.85 -8.93
N TRP A 127 14.23 -15.61 -8.42
CA TRP A 127 15.47 -15.97 -9.09
C TRP A 127 15.68 -17.49 -9.16
N GLN A 128 15.44 -18.21 -8.05
CA GLN A 128 15.67 -19.66 -7.93
C GLN A 128 14.46 -20.52 -8.30
N LEU A 129 13.30 -19.92 -8.58
CA LEU A 129 12.01 -20.63 -8.73
C LEU A 129 11.62 -21.41 -7.45
N ASP A 130 11.96 -20.87 -6.28
CA ASP A 130 11.65 -21.47 -4.98
C ASP A 130 10.28 -20.98 -4.46
N PRO A 131 9.27 -21.86 -4.35
CA PRO A 131 7.95 -21.49 -3.85
C PRO A 131 7.96 -21.03 -2.39
N TRP A 132 8.81 -21.60 -1.54
CA TRP A 132 8.81 -21.27 -0.11
C TRP A 132 9.39 -19.89 0.13
N ALA A 133 10.52 -19.57 -0.52
CA ALA A 133 11.08 -18.22 -0.47
C ALA A 133 10.12 -17.18 -1.05
N THR A 134 9.46 -17.50 -2.18
CA THR A 134 8.49 -16.61 -2.82
C THR A 134 7.28 -16.33 -1.92
N ILE A 135 6.66 -17.38 -1.36
CA ILE A 135 5.51 -17.25 -0.45
C ILE A 135 5.92 -16.48 0.80
N THR A 136 7.09 -16.78 1.38
CA THR A 136 7.61 -16.06 2.55
C THR A 136 7.76 -14.57 2.25
N GLY A 137 8.32 -14.23 1.08
CA GLY A 137 8.44 -12.86 0.63
C GLY A 137 7.09 -12.17 0.42
N ILE A 138 6.11 -12.84 -0.20
CA ILE A 138 4.75 -12.33 -0.37
C ILE A 138 4.11 -12.04 0.99
N VAL A 139 4.18 -12.99 1.93
CA VAL A 139 3.60 -12.84 3.27
C VAL A 139 4.24 -11.69 4.02
N LEU A 140 5.57 -11.56 3.98
CA LEU A 140 6.27 -10.46 4.66
C LEU A 140 5.93 -9.10 4.04
N VAL A 141 5.91 -8.98 2.71
CA VAL A 141 5.61 -7.71 2.03
C VAL A 141 4.13 -7.36 2.14
N ALA A 142 3.24 -8.22 1.65
CA ALA A 142 1.80 -7.93 1.61
C ALA A 142 1.19 -7.96 3.01
N GLY A 143 1.59 -8.92 3.86
CA GLY A 143 1.07 -9.04 5.23
C GLY A 143 1.44 -7.85 6.10
N SER A 144 2.71 -7.38 6.05
CA SER A 144 3.10 -6.18 6.79
C SER A 144 2.42 -4.92 6.26
N LYS A 145 2.18 -4.81 4.95
CA LYS A 145 1.40 -3.69 4.38
C LYS A 145 -0.07 -3.74 4.82
N LEU A 146 -0.72 -4.90 4.83
CA LEU A 146 -2.09 -5.04 5.33
C LEU A 146 -2.17 -4.69 6.82
N TRP A 147 -1.21 -5.13 7.62
CA TRP A 147 -1.13 -4.75 9.03
C TRP A 147 -0.86 -3.25 9.20
N PHE A 148 -0.07 -2.64 8.33
CA PHE A 148 0.12 -1.19 8.34
C PHE A 148 -1.21 -0.46 8.09
N VAL A 149 -1.98 -0.89 7.09
CA VAL A 149 -3.32 -0.32 6.80
C VAL A 149 -4.25 -0.49 8.00
N ASP A 150 -4.22 -1.65 8.66
CA ASP A 150 -4.94 -1.86 9.91
C ASP A 150 -4.54 -0.86 10.99
N ARG A 151 -3.23 -0.64 11.21
CA ARG A 151 -2.75 0.38 12.16
C ARG A 151 -3.23 1.78 11.78
N MET A 152 -3.34 2.10 10.51
CA MET A 152 -3.89 3.39 10.07
C MET A 152 -5.39 3.50 10.37
N ALA A 153 -6.16 2.40 10.27
CA ALA A 153 -7.56 2.42 10.69
C ALA A 153 -7.70 2.77 12.20
N TRP A 154 -6.82 2.24 13.05
CA TRP A 154 -6.76 2.61 14.47
C TRP A 154 -6.35 4.08 14.68
N VAL A 155 -5.37 4.58 13.92
CA VAL A 155 -4.98 6.00 13.96
C VAL A 155 -6.18 6.90 13.62
N TRP A 156 -6.98 6.53 12.62
CA TRP A 156 -8.18 7.28 12.27
C TRP A 156 -9.24 7.26 13.39
N GLU A 157 -9.44 6.11 14.04
CA GLU A 157 -10.34 6.02 15.18
C GLU A 157 -9.89 6.85 16.38
N ASP A 158 -8.59 6.82 16.70
CA ASP A 158 -8.06 7.63 17.80
C ASP A 158 -8.13 9.13 17.49
N PHE A 159 -7.85 9.51 16.24
CA PHE A 159 -7.97 10.88 15.77
C PHE A 159 -9.40 11.40 15.88
N THR A 160 -10.38 10.61 15.45
CA THR A 160 -11.81 10.98 15.53
C THR A 160 -12.32 11.01 16.97
N ARG A 161 -11.92 10.06 17.83
CA ARG A 161 -12.21 10.11 19.28
C ARG A 161 -11.62 11.35 19.96
N SER A 162 -10.50 11.87 19.47
CA SER A 162 -9.90 13.12 19.94
C SER A 162 -10.54 14.39 19.36
N GLY A 163 -11.65 14.27 18.63
CA GLY A 163 -12.38 15.38 18.03
C GLY A 163 -11.92 15.80 16.63
N GLY A 164 -11.00 15.06 16.00
CA GLY A 164 -10.59 15.32 14.62
C GLY A 164 -11.65 14.88 13.61
N THR A 165 -11.78 15.61 12.50
CA THR A 165 -12.80 15.36 11.47
C THR A 165 -12.20 15.15 10.08
N THR A 166 -13.04 14.78 9.11
CA THR A 166 -12.61 14.70 7.70
C THR A 166 -12.28 16.08 7.12
N GLU A 167 -12.88 17.15 7.65
CA GLU A 167 -12.65 18.53 7.21
C GLU A 167 -11.22 19.00 7.56
N ASP A 168 -10.72 18.60 8.74
CA ASP A 168 -9.34 18.84 9.18
C ASP A 168 -8.30 18.22 8.23
N LEU A 169 -8.69 17.22 7.46
CA LEU A 169 -7.83 16.56 6.47
C LEU A 169 -7.85 17.24 5.10
N SER A 170 -8.83 18.11 4.84
CA SER A 170 -8.97 18.88 3.59
C SER A 170 -8.46 20.31 3.68
N ALA A 171 -8.41 20.89 4.88
CA ALA A 171 -7.88 22.24 5.07
C ALA A 171 -6.38 22.30 4.69
N PRO A 172 -5.95 23.31 3.90
CA PRO A 172 -4.54 23.64 3.80
C PRO A 172 -4.06 24.19 5.16
N GLU A 173 -2.89 23.73 5.62
CA GLU A 173 -2.16 24.38 6.73
C GLU A 173 -1.77 25.81 6.38
#